data_AF-A0A7C4X427-F1
#
_entry.id   AF-A0A7C4X427-F1
#
_cell.length_a   1.000
_cell.length_b   1.000
_cell.length_c   1.000
_cell.angle_alpha   90.00
_cell.angle_beta   90.00
_cell.angle_gamma   90.00
#
_symmetry.space_group_name_H-M   'P 1'
#
loop_
_entity.id
_entity.type
_entity.pdbx_description
1 polymer ?
#
loop_
_entity_poly.entity_id
_entity_poly.type
_entity_poly.pdbx_seq_one_letter_code
_entity_poly.pdbx_strand_id
1 'polypeptide(L)' 'VCVDTHVHRISNRLGWVATAGPEDTEKALMKIFPRRMWIRLNTVLVSFGQQICLPVSPACSACRVEKLCPKRGVARRR' A
#
# COMPACT_ATOMS: atom_id res chain seq x y z
N VAL A 1 10.74 9.23 7.75
CA VAL A 1 9.44 8.77 8.31
C VAL A 1 9.44 7.29 8.06
N CYS A 2 9.60 6.45 9.09
CA CYS A 2 9.71 5.02 8.85
C CYS A 2 8.48 4.53 8.08
N VAL A 3 8.69 4.10 6.83
CA VAL A 3 7.62 3.53 6.00
C VAL A 3 7.26 2.19 6.57
N ASP A 4 6.04 2.08 7.07
CA ASP A 4 5.51 0.84 7.61
C ASP A 4 5.48 -0.26 6.53
N THR A 5 5.71 -1.51 6.92
CA THR A 5 5.60 -2.68 6.04
C THR A 5 4.23 -2.77 5.34
N HIS A 6 3.17 -2.28 5.99
CA HIS A 6 1.85 -2.11 5.40
C HIS A 6 1.88 -1.15 4.21
N VAL A 7 2.49 0.03 4.38
CA VAL A 7 2.60 1.04 3.33
C VAL A 7 3.41 0.52 2.16
N HIS A 8 4.56 -0.11 2.41
CA HIS A 8 5.39 -0.73 1.38
C HIS A 8 4.58 -1.76 0.56
N ARG A 9 3.92 -2.70 1.24
CA ARG A 9 3.12 -3.75 0.60
C ARG A 9 1.96 -3.19 -0.21
N ILE A 10 1.18 -2.28 0.39
CA ILE A 10 -0.01 -1.73 -0.24
C ILE A 10 0.37 -0.84 -1.43
N SER A 11 1.41 -0.01 -1.30
CA SER A 11 1.88 0.86 -2.38
C SER A 11 2.37 0.04 -3.58
N ASN A 12 3.07 -1.07 -3.36
CA ASN A 12 3.45 -1.99 -4.43
C ASN A 12 2.23 -2.70 -5.06
N ARG A 13 1.27 -3.17 -4.24
CA ARG A 13 0.03 -3.81 -4.74
C ARG A 13 -0.83 -2.87 -5.57
N LEU A 14 -0.94 -1.61 -5.13
CA LEU A 14 -1.63 -0.52 -5.83
C LEU A 14 -0.86 -0.04 -7.07
N GLY A 15 0.40 -0.44 -7.23
CA GLY A 15 1.24 -0.04 -8.36
C GLY A 15 1.71 1.42 -8.29
N TRP A 16 1.66 2.06 -7.11
CA TRP A 16 2.23 3.40 -6.92
C TRP A 16 3.76 3.38 -6.99
N VAL A 17 4.35 2.27 -6.55
CA VAL A 17 5.79 2.03 -6.60
C VAL A 17 6.05 0.59 -7.07
N ALA A 18 7.25 0.35 -7.56
CA ALA A 18 7.77 -0.99 -7.88
C ALA A 18 9.17 -1.11 -7.27
N THR A 19 9.20 -1.43 -5.97
CA THR A 19 10.41 -1.39 -5.15
C THR A 19 10.57 -2.68 -4.37
N ALA A 20 11.81 -3.12 -4.15
CA ALA A 20 12.10 -4.33 -3.39
C ALA A 20 12.09 -4.10 -1.87
N GLY A 21 12.46 -2.89 -1.43
CA GLY A 21 12.62 -2.55 -0.01
C GLY A 21 11.74 -1.38 0.46
N PRO A 22 11.49 -1.28 1.77
CA PRO A 22 10.76 -0.17 2.37
C PRO A 22 11.50 1.18 2.22
N GLU A 23 12.84 1.21 2.24
CA GLU A 23 13.61 2.43 2.06
C GLU A 23 13.44 3.05 0.66
N ASP A 24 13.51 2.22 -0.38
CA ASP A 24 13.29 2.67 -1.76
C ASP A 24 11.85 3.13 -1.97
N THR A 25 10.91 2.45 -1.29
CA THR A 25 9.50 2.82 -1.27
C THR A 25 9.30 4.19 -0.64
N GLU A 26 9.99 4.47 0.47
CA GLU A 26 9.96 5.78 1.09
C GLU A 26 10.41 6.83 0.10
N LYS A 27 11.61 6.69 -0.48
CA LYS A 27 12.17 7.64 -1.46
C LYS A 27 11.23 7.86 -2.66
N ALA A 28 10.60 6.81 -3.16
CA ALA A 28 9.65 6.91 -4.26
C ALA A 28 8.35 7.63 -3.84
N LEU A 29 7.78 7.27 -2.69
CA LEU A 29 6.60 7.94 -2.13
C LEU A 29 6.88 9.41 -1.79
N MET A 30 8.11 9.76 -1.38
CA MET A 30 8.51 11.15 -1.14
C MET A 30 8.42 12.00 -2.41
N LYS A 31 8.66 11.41 -3.58
CA LYS A 31 8.58 12.08 -4.88
C LYS A 31 7.14 12.22 -5.38
N ILE A 32 6.25 11.30 -4.98
CA ILE A 32 4.85 11.26 -5.42
C ILE A 32 3.97 12.13 -4.52
N PHE A 33 4.19 12.12 -3.20
CA PHE A 33 3.31 12.75 -2.22
C PHE A 33 4.02 13.83 -1.40
N PRO A 34 3.37 14.96 -1.11
CA PRO A 34 3.94 16.02 -0.28
C PRO A 34 4.09 15.57 1.18
N ARG A 35 5.16 16.01 1.86
CA ARG A 35 5.54 15.62 3.24
C ARG A 35 4.39 15.71 4.26
N ARG A 36 3.54 16.73 4.14
CA ARG A 36 2.38 16.95 5.02
C ARG A 36 1.39 15.78 5.03
N MET A 37 1.33 15.00 3.95
CA MET A 37 0.36 13.91 3.81
C MET A 37 0.88 12.57 4.32
N TRP A 38 2.19 12.44 4.59
CA TRP A 38 2.80 11.15 4.90
C TRP A 38 2.29 10.53 6.20
N ILE A 39 2.08 11.35 7.23
CA ILE A 39 1.54 10.87 8.52
C ILE A 39 0.13 10.30 8.29
N ARG A 40 -0.73 11.08 7.63
CA ARG A 40 -2.10 10.67 7.32
C ARG A 40 -2.15 9.43 6.43
N LEU A 41 -1.27 9.36 5.42
CA LEU A 41 -1.19 8.24 4.50
C LEU A 41 -0.75 6.95 5.23
N ASN A 42 0.22 7.03 6.13
CA ASN A 42 0.60 5.89 6.98
C ASN A 42 -0.60 5.40 7.80
N THR A 43 -1.26 6.27 8.56
CA THR A 43 -2.41 5.88 9.39
C THR A 43 -3.52 5.22 8.57
N VAL A 44 -3.88 5.81 7.43
CA VAL A 44 -4.93 5.26 6.55
C VAL A 44 -4.51 3.92 5.96
N LEU A 45 -3.29 3.79 5.46
CA LEU A 45 -2.82 2.56 4.83
C LEU A 45 -2.61 1.43 5.85
N VAL A 46 -2.18 1.74 7.08
CA VAL A 46 -2.08 0.75 8.16
C VAL A 46 -3.47 0.19 8.49
N SER A 47 -4.45 1.06 8.75
CA SER A 47 -5.84 0.63 9.01
C SER A 47 -6.41 -0.17 7.82
N PHE A 48 -6.20 0.30 6.60
CA PHE A 48 -6.63 -0.38 5.39
C PHE A 48 -5.95 -1.75 5.22
N GLY A 49 -4.66 -1.88 5.56
CA GLY A 49 -3.89 -3.11 5.49
C GLY A 49 -4.27 -4.15 6.53
N GLN A 50 -4.82 -3.70 7.67
CA GLN A 50 -5.30 -4.56 8.74
C GLN A 50 -6.73 -5.06 8.49
N GLN A 51 -7.57 -4.31 7.78
CA GLN A 51 -8.98 -4.68 7.57
C GLN A 51 -9.27 -5.22 6.16
N ILE A 52 -8.68 -4.63 5.11
CA ILE A 52 -9.01 -4.91 3.70
C ILE A 52 -7.83 -5.56 2.98
N CYS A 53 -6.69 -4.86 2.87
CA CYS A 53 -5.52 -5.33 2.12
C CYS A 53 -4.58 -6.18 2.98
N LEU A 54 -5.15 -7.26 3.52
CA LEU A 54 -4.50 -8.24 4.36
C LEU A 54 -3.28 -8.88 3.67
N PRO A 55 -2.24 -9.27 4.42
CA PRO A 55 -1.07 -9.95 3.84
C PRO A 55 -1.47 -11.23 3.11
N VAL A 56 -2.34 -12.04 3.73
CA VAL A 56 -2.88 -13.29 3.19
C VAL A 56 -4.35 -13.07 2.81
N SER A 57 -4.70 -13.38 1.56
CA SER A 57 -6.08 -13.28 1.03
C SER A 57 -6.77 -11.94 1.32
N PRO A 58 -6.30 -10.81 0.73
CA PRO A 58 -6.96 -9.51 0.85
C PRO A 58 -8.42 -9.58 0.37
N ALA A 59 -9.29 -8.80 1.03
CA ALA A 59 -10.70 -8.64 0.70
C ALA A 59 -10.87 -7.66 -0.48
N CYS A 60 -10.44 -8.08 -1.66
CA CYS A 60 -10.56 -7.29 -2.89
C CYS A 60 -12.01 -7.04 -3.28
N SER A 61 -12.93 -7.99 -3.03
CA SER A 61 -14.36 -7.81 -3.32
C SER A 61 -14.98 -6.63 -2.55
N ALA A 62 -14.54 -6.39 -1.31
CA ALA A 62 -14.98 -5.27 -0.48
C ALA A 62 -14.14 -4.00 -0.67
N CYS A 63 -13.10 -4.04 -1.51
CA CYS A 63 -12.16 -2.94 -1.69
C CYS A 63 -12.70 -1.89 -2.67
N ARG A 64 -12.86 -0.66 -2.22
CA ARG A 64 -13.36 0.45 -3.08
C ARG A 64 -12.41 0.82 -4.21
N VAL A 65 -11.12 0.56 -4.04
CA VAL A 65 -10.08 0.86 -5.05
C VAL A 65 -9.72 -0.39 -5.87
N GLU A 66 -10.51 -1.46 -5.78
CA GLU A 66 -10.22 -2.72 -6.47
C GLU A 66 -10.04 -2.54 -7.98
N LYS A 67 -10.90 -1.75 -8.63
CA LYS A 67 -10.86 -1.47 -10.06
C LYS A 67 -9.60 -0.72 -10.51
N LEU A 68 -9.01 0.07 -9.60
CA LEU A 68 -7.79 0.82 -9.85
C LEU A 68 -6.53 0.06 -9.40
N CYS A 69 -6.70 -1.03 -8.66
CA CYS A 69 -5.61 -1.78 -8.09
C CYS A 69 -5.11 -2.84 -9.09
N PRO A 70 -3.85 -2.76 -9.56
CA PRO A 70 -3.25 -3.80 -10.40
C PRO A 70 -2.98 -5.10 -9.65
N LYS A 71 -3.15 -5.12 -8.31
CA LYS A 71 -3.05 -6.32 -7.45
C LYS A 71 -1.70 -7.05 -7.62
N ARG A 72 -0.62 -6.29 -7.82
CA ARG A 72 0.72 -6.85 -8.03
C ARG A 72 1.14 -7.70 -6.83
N GLY A 73 1.55 -8.94 -7.08
CA GLY A 73 1.96 -9.89 -6.04
C GLY A 73 0.81 -10.45 -5.17
N VAL A 74 -0.46 -10.33 -5.60
CA VAL A 74 -1.60 -10.94 -4.91
C VAL A 74 -1.98 -12.25 -5.61
N ALA A 75 -1.59 -13.39 -5.03
CA ALA A 75 -1.88 -14.71 -5.60
C ALA A 75 -3.30 -15.22 -5.30
N ARG A 76 -3.80 -14.97 -4.09
CA ARG A 76 -5.17 -15.33 -3.66
C ARG A 76 -5.85 -14.10 -3.09
N ARG A 77 -7.15 -13.93 -3.38
CA ARG A 77 -7.99 -12.82 -2.89
C ARG A 77 -9.42 -13.30 -2.67
N ARG A 78 -10.12 -12.64 -1.76
CA ARG A 78 -11.56 -12.83 -1.52
C ARG A 78 -12.32 -11.56 -1.86
#